data_AF-X1B1H7-F1
#
_entry.id   AF-X1B1H7-F1
#
_cell.length_a   1.000
_cell.length_b   1.000
_cell.length_c   1.000
_cell.angle_alpha   90.00
_cell.angle_beta   90.00
_cell.angle_gamma   90.00
#
_symmetry.space_group_name_H-M   'P 1'
#
loop_
_entity.id
_entity.type
_entity.pdbx_description
1 polymer ?
#
loop_
_entity_poly.entity_id
_entity_poly.type
_entity_poly.pdbx_seq_one_letter_code
_entity_poly.pdbx_strand_id
1 'polypeptide(L)'
;MFKVFGITAKVEIPPFLFDQPKATSARIILSEEYEGIITRDYGFIIAIVDVLDVGHGIIIPGNANTFHEVNFTILSFRPNLGEVVEGEVVELVDFGAFCRLGPLDGLVHVSQICDDYISYEQVGNRFIGKETGKILEVNNEV
;
A
#
# COMPACT_ATOMS: atom_id res chain seq x y z
N MET A 1 -7.64 -8.03 -0.53
CA MET A 1 -6.29 -7.45 -0.46
C MET A 1 -6.13 -6.17 -1.29
N PHE A 2 -6.01 -6.23 -2.62
CA PHE A 2 -5.97 -5.04 -3.48
C PHE A 2 -7.36 -4.68 -3.99
N LYS A 3 -7.71 -3.40 -4.01
CA LYS A 3 -8.98 -2.90 -4.54
C LYS A 3 -8.79 -1.58 -5.27
N VAL A 4 -9.59 -1.39 -6.31
CA VAL A 4 -9.70 -0.10 -7.01
C VAL A 4 -10.98 0.57 -6.53
N PHE A 5 -10.87 1.82 -6.08
CA PHE A 5 -12.01 2.62 -5.64
C PHE A 5 -12.13 3.87 -6.50
N GLY A 6 -13.35 4.21 -6.93
CA GLY A 6 -13.66 5.49 -7.54
C GLY A 6 -13.99 6.53 -6.47
N ILE A 7 -13.29 7.66 -6.48
CA ILE A 7 -13.43 8.75 -5.52
C ILE A 7 -13.65 10.06 -6.29
N THR A 8 -14.46 10.93 -5.68
CA THR A 8 -14.64 12.31 -6.12
C THR A 8 -14.04 13.23 -5.08
N ALA A 9 -13.13 14.12 -5.49
CA ALA A 9 -12.53 15.11 -4.59
C ALA A 9 -12.39 16.47 -5.28
N LYS A 10 -12.25 17.52 -4.47
CA LYS A 10 -11.90 18.86 -4.97
C LYS A 10 -10.38 19.00 -4.95
N VAL A 11 -9.81 19.34 -6.09
CA VAL A 11 -8.37 19.49 -6.30
C VAL A 11 -8.08 20.95 -6.60
N GLU A 12 -7.09 21.50 -5.91
CA GLU A 12 -6.57 22.84 -6.18
C GLU A 12 -5.40 22.73 -7.16
N ILE A 13 -5.53 23.31 -8.36
CA ILE A 13 -4.48 23.34 -9.37
C ILE A 13 -3.83 24.72 -9.35
N PRO A 14 -2.53 24.81 -9.04
CA PRO A 14 -1.79 26.07 -9.09
C PRO A 14 -1.49 26.56 -10.52
N PRO A 15 -1.29 27.88 -10.74
CA PRO A 15 -1.00 28.47 -12.04
C PRO A 15 0.18 27.86 -12.80
N PHE A 16 1.21 27.41 -12.09
CA PHE A 16 2.40 26.83 -12.72
C PHE A 16 2.12 25.47 -13.39
N LEU A 17 0.96 24.85 -13.13
CA LEU A 17 0.52 23.60 -13.77
C LEU A 17 -0.51 23.84 -14.90
N PHE A 18 -0.76 25.10 -15.29
CA PHE A 18 -1.78 25.42 -16.32
C PHE A 18 -1.32 25.13 -17.75
N ASP A 19 -0.01 25.01 -17.99
CA ASP A 19 0.54 24.68 -19.31
C ASP A 19 0.33 23.20 -19.69
N GLN A 20 -0.19 22.37 -18.77
CA GLN A 20 -0.41 20.95 -18.99
C GLN A 20 -1.91 20.61 -19.09
N PRO A 21 -2.27 19.46 -19.68
CA PRO A 21 -3.65 18.99 -19.66
C PRO A 21 -4.18 18.86 -18.24
N LYS A 22 -5.43 19.28 -18.01
CA LYS A 22 -6.09 19.26 -16.69
C LYS A 22 -5.98 17.91 -15.98
N ALA A 23 -6.13 16.81 -16.71
CA ALA A 23 -6.01 15.45 -16.17
C ALA A 23 -4.60 15.19 -15.62
N THR A 24 -3.56 15.64 -16.32
CA THR A 24 -2.16 15.49 -15.88
C THR A 24 -1.90 16.33 -14.63
N SER A 25 -2.32 17.60 -14.64
CA SER A 25 -2.15 18.50 -13.49
C SER A 25 -2.90 17.99 -12.26
N ALA A 26 -4.15 17.54 -12.44
CA ALA A 26 -4.94 16.93 -11.37
C ALA A 26 -4.29 15.66 -10.83
N ARG A 27 -3.76 14.78 -11.70
CA ARG A 27 -3.06 13.57 -11.27
C ARG A 27 -1.83 13.87 -10.43
N ILE A 28 -1.03 14.88 -10.79
CA ILE A 28 0.16 15.27 -10.02
C ILE A 28 -0.23 15.66 -8.59
N ILE A 29 -1.22 16.56 -8.45
CA ILE A 29 -1.67 17.01 -7.13
C ILE A 29 -2.30 15.85 -6.34
N LEU A 30 -3.15 15.04 -6.97
CA LEU A 30 -3.77 13.88 -6.31
C LEU A 30 -2.73 12.85 -5.86
N SER A 31 -1.69 12.62 -6.65
CA SER A 31 -0.59 11.73 -6.27
C SER A 31 0.13 12.26 -5.02
N GLU A 32 0.43 13.56 -4.97
CA GLU A 32 1.05 14.18 -3.79
C GLU A 32 0.15 14.14 -2.54
N GLU A 33 -1.17 14.31 -2.72
CA GLU A 33 -2.11 14.37 -1.61
C GLU A 33 -2.55 13.02 -1.06
N TYR A 34 -2.67 11.97 -1.90
CA TYR A 34 -3.30 10.71 -1.49
C TYR A 34 -2.34 9.51 -1.43
N GLU A 35 -1.24 9.51 -2.18
CA GLU A 35 -0.34 8.34 -2.20
C GLU A 35 0.38 8.18 -0.86
N GLY A 36 0.44 6.94 -0.37
CA GLY A 36 1.08 6.60 0.89
C GLY A 36 0.23 6.85 2.15
N ILE A 37 -0.99 7.38 2.02
CA ILE A 37 -1.88 7.59 3.17
C ILE A 37 -2.62 6.29 3.54
N ILE A 38 -2.74 6.03 4.84
CA ILE A 38 -3.57 4.95 5.39
C ILE A 38 -4.89 5.54 5.88
N THR A 39 -5.99 5.10 5.28
CA THR A 39 -7.36 5.48 5.66
C THR A 39 -8.13 4.29 6.20
N ARG A 40 -9.04 4.50 7.16
CA ARG A 40 -9.87 3.43 7.73
C ARG A 40 -10.82 2.78 6.72
N ASP A 41 -11.28 3.54 5.73
CA ASP A 41 -12.23 3.07 4.73
C ASP A 41 -11.52 2.37 3.56
N TYR A 42 -10.46 2.98 3.03
CA TYR A 42 -9.78 2.50 1.83
C TYR A 42 -8.53 1.64 2.08
N GLY A 43 -7.96 1.66 3.30
CA GLY A 43 -6.67 1.02 3.59
C GLY A 43 -5.49 1.90 3.18
N PHE A 44 -4.36 1.28 2.86
CA PHE A 44 -3.15 1.94 2.36
C PHE A 44 -3.34 2.30 0.88
N ILE A 45 -3.28 3.59 0.54
CA ILE A 45 -3.40 4.05 -0.85
C ILE A 45 -2.03 3.94 -1.51
N ILE A 46 -1.94 3.11 -2.55
CA ILE A 46 -0.68 2.85 -3.26
C ILE A 46 -0.45 3.91 -4.34
N ALA A 47 -1.45 4.14 -5.18
CA ALA A 47 -1.30 4.96 -6.37
C ALA A 47 -2.65 5.49 -6.85
N ILE A 48 -2.62 6.65 -7.53
CA ILE A 48 -3.70 7.09 -8.39
C ILE A 48 -3.59 6.32 -9.72
N VAL A 49 -4.63 5.57 -10.08
CA VAL A 49 -4.64 4.75 -11.30
C VAL A 49 -5.00 5.60 -12.50
N ASP A 50 -6.16 6.24 -12.46
CA ASP A 50 -6.72 7.00 -13.57
C ASP A 50 -7.49 8.21 -13.06
N VAL A 51 -7.49 9.28 -13.86
CA VAL A 51 -8.36 10.43 -13.69
C VAL A 51 -9.45 10.34 -14.75
N LEU A 52 -10.67 10.04 -14.33
CA LEU A 52 -11.80 9.74 -15.21
C LEU A 52 -12.43 11.02 -15.77
N ASP A 53 -12.61 12.03 -14.92
CA ASP A 53 -13.24 13.29 -15.29
C ASP A 53 -12.69 14.45 -14.45
N VAL A 54 -12.55 15.62 -15.08
CA VAL A 54 -12.13 16.87 -14.44
C VAL A 54 -13.15 17.96 -14.77
N GLY A 55 -13.92 18.34 -13.76
CA GLY A 55 -14.95 19.35 -13.87
C GLY A 55 -14.43 20.76 -14.18
N HIS A 56 -15.38 21.69 -14.31
CA HIS A 56 -15.05 23.10 -14.52
C HIS A 56 -14.26 23.67 -13.35
N GLY A 57 -13.26 24.50 -13.68
CA GLY A 57 -12.43 25.19 -12.70
C GLY A 57 -13.11 26.44 -12.18
N ILE A 58 -13.15 26.61 -10.87
CA ILE A 58 -13.63 27.82 -10.22
C ILE A 58 -12.41 28.61 -9.74
N ILE A 59 -12.38 29.90 -10.02
CA ILE A 59 -11.35 30.82 -9.49
C ILE A 59 -11.99 31.61 -8.36
N ILE A 60 -11.30 31.66 -7.22
CA ILE A 60 -11.74 32.44 -6.06
C ILE A 60 -11.00 33.78 -6.09
N PRO A 61 -11.69 34.94 -6.01
CA PRO A 61 -11.02 36.23 -5.97
C PRO A 61 -9.97 36.30 -4.86
N GLY A 62 -8.73 36.65 -5.22
CA GLY A 62 -7.59 36.69 -4.30
C GLY A 62 -6.79 35.38 -4.17
N ASN A 63 -7.23 34.28 -4.80
CA ASN A 63 -6.43 33.08 -5.00
C ASN A 63 -6.13 32.90 -6.49
N ALA A 64 -4.86 32.70 -6.84
CA ALA A 64 -4.45 32.48 -8.23
C ALA A 64 -4.75 31.05 -8.70
N ASN A 65 -5.04 30.13 -7.79
CA ASN A 65 -5.29 28.72 -8.08
C ASN A 65 -6.72 28.49 -8.59
N THR A 66 -6.87 27.43 -9.39
CA THR A 66 -8.16 26.97 -9.91
C THR A 66 -8.61 25.73 -9.16
N PHE A 67 -9.87 25.71 -8.71
CA PHE A 67 -10.46 24.59 -7.98
C PHE A 67 -11.31 23.74 -8.90
N HIS A 68 -11.02 22.45 -8.98
CA HIS A 68 -11.71 21.51 -9.85
C HIS A 68 -12.29 20.36 -9.03
N GLU A 69 -13.50 19.92 -9.36
CA GLU A 69 -14.02 18.65 -8.88
C GLU A 69 -13.54 17.54 -9.83
N VAL A 70 -12.87 16.53 -9.27
CA VAL A 70 -12.17 15.49 -10.03
C VAL A 70 -12.69 14.13 -9.61
N ASN A 71 -13.07 13.32 -10.60
CA ASN A 71 -13.39 11.91 -10.43
C ASN A 71 -12.19 11.09 -10.84
N PHE A 72 -11.66 10.28 -9.92
CA PHE A 72 -10.45 9.50 -10.13
C PHE A 72 -10.57 8.14 -9.46
N THR A 73 -9.70 7.21 -9.85
CA THR A 73 -9.62 5.89 -9.24
C THR A 73 -8.32 5.72 -8.49
N ILE A 74 -8.39 5.20 -7.27
CA ILE A 74 -7.24 4.85 -6.46
C ILE A 74 -7.04 3.34 -6.43
N LEU A 75 -5.77 2.91 -6.42
CA LEU A 75 -5.39 1.56 -6.04
C LEU A 75 -5.08 1.56 -4.55
N SER A 76 -5.82 0.77 -3.79
CA SER A 76 -5.58 0.61 -2.36
C SER A 76 -5.32 -0.83 -1.98
N PHE A 77 -4.58 -0.98 -0.88
CA PHE A 77 -4.26 -2.23 -0.24
C PHE A 77 -4.86 -2.27 1.16
N ARG A 78 -5.74 -3.25 1.39
CA ARG A 78 -6.39 -3.47 2.66
C ARG A 78 -6.42 -4.97 2.97
N PRO A 79 -5.64 -5.43 3.97
CA PRO A 79 -5.75 -6.79 4.47
C PRO A 79 -7.05 -6.94 5.27
N ASN A 80 -7.73 -8.08 5.09
CA ASN A 80 -8.96 -8.41 5.83
C ASN A 80 -8.68 -9.53 6.84
N LEU A 81 -9.46 -9.54 7.92
CA LEU A 81 -9.31 -10.55 8.96
C LEU A 81 -9.73 -11.93 8.43
N GLY A 82 -8.87 -12.93 8.61
CA GLY A 82 -9.07 -14.29 8.09
C GLY A 82 -8.81 -14.45 6.59
N GLU A 83 -8.24 -13.46 5.93
CA GLU A 83 -7.82 -13.56 4.54
C GLU A 83 -6.62 -14.52 4.41
N VAL A 84 -6.68 -15.44 3.44
CA VAL A 84 -5.54 -16.28 3.06
C VAL A 84 -4.67 -15.46 2.12
N VAL A 85 -3.37 -15.42 2.40
CA VAL A 85 -2.41 -14.57 1.71
C VAL A 85 -1.17 -15.39 1.37
N GLU A 86 -0.58 -15.09 0.23
CA GLU A 86 0.74 -15.59 -0.16
C GLU A 86 1.73 -14.42 0.01
N GLY A 87 2.92 -14.71 0.52
CA GLY A 87 3.93 -13.70 0.78
C GLY A 87 5.35 -14.25 0.73
N GLU A 88 6.30 -13.34 0.61
CA GLU A 88 7.73 -13.67 0.63
C GLU A 88 8.31 -13.31 2.00
N VAL A 89 9.03 -14.23 2.63
CA VAL A 89 9.75 -13.95 3.88
C VAL A 89 10.86 -12.95 3.61
N VAL A 90 10.73 -11.73 4.14
CA VAL A 90 11.72 -10.65 3.94
C VAL A 90 12.72 -10.56 5.08
N GLU A 91 12.31 -10.90 6.29
CA GLU A 91 13.16 -10.80 7.48
C GLU A 91 12.75 -11.85 8.51
N LEU A 92 13.74 -12.41 9.19
CA LEU A 92 13.56 -13.32 10.31
C LEU A 92 14.16 -12.67 11.56
N VAL A 93 13.42 -12.73 12.66
CA VAL A 93 13.80 -12.23 13.97
C VAL A 93 13.55 -13.32 15.00
N ASP A 94 14.13 -13.21 16.19
CA ASP A 94 14.00 -14.21 17.26
C ASP A 94 12.55 -14.53 17.66
N PHE A 95 11.63 -13.57 17.53
CA PHE A 95 10.21 -13.74 17.86
C PHE A 95 9.29 -14.04 16.67
N GLY A 96 9.79 -14.08 15.43
CA GLY A 96 8.93 -14.32 14.27
C GLY A 96 9.55 -14.09 12.90
N ALA A 97 8.70 -14.19 11.89
CA ALA A 97 9.04 -13.98 10.49
C ALA A 97 8.21 -12.83 9.93
N PHE A 98 8.85 -11.89 9.24
CA PHE A 98 8.18 -10.86 8.47
C PHE A 98 8.00 -11.36 7.04
N CYS A 99 6.75 -11.40 6.59
CA CYS A 99 6.37 -11.78 5.24
C CYS A 99 5.81 -10.56 4.51
N ARG A 100 6.34 -10.25 3.33
CA ARG A 100 5.84 -9.19 2.47
C ARG A 100 4.53 -9.61 1.85
N LEU A 101 3.48 -8.81 2.08
CA LEU A 101 2.13 -9.04 1.54
C LEU A 101 1.78 -8.09 0.39
N GLY A 102 2.75 -7.29 -0.07
CA GLY A 102 2.57 -6.25 -1.07
C GLY A 102 3.25 -4.96 -0.59
N PRO A 103 2.51 -3.86 -0.35
CA PRO A 103 3.09 -2.62 0.17
C PRO A 103 3.34 -2.63 1.69
N LEU A 104 2.82 -3.65 2.39
CA LEU A 104 2.96 -3.82 3.84
C LEU A 104 3.53 -5.21 4.14
N ASP A 105 4.22 -5.32 5.27
CA ASP A 105 4.75 -6.57 5.81
C ASP A 105 3.83 -7.09 6.93
N GLY A 106 3.62 -8.40 6.94
CA GLY A 106 2.90 -9.12 7.99
C GLY A 106 3.88 -9.85 8.91
N LEU A 107 3.64 -9.82 10.22
CA LEU A 107 4.42 -10.57 11.19
C LEU A 107 3.73 -11.91 11.49
N VAL A 108 4.43 -13.01 11.22
CA VAL A 108 4.09 -14.35 11.71
C VAL A 108 4.89 -14.60 12.98
N HIS A 109 4.21 -14.65 14.11
CA HIS A 109 4.87 -14.97 15.38
C HIS A 109 5.45 -16.39 15.34
N VAL A 110 6.61 -16.61 15.97
CA VAL A 110 7.35 -17.90 15.91
C VAL A 110 6.47 -19.09 16.30
N SER A 111 5.58 -18.93 17.29
CA SER A 111 4.67 -20.01 17.72
C SER A 111 3.55 -20.33 16.73
N GLN A 112 3.44 -19.61 15.61
CA GLN A 112 2.42 -19.78 14.57
C GLN A 112 3.02 -20.20 13.22
N ILE A 113 4.35 -20.35 13.12
CA ILE A 113 5.02 -20.74 11.87
C ILE A 113 4.74 -22.22 11.54
N CYS A 114 4.87 -23.10 12.52
CA CYS A 114 4.54 -24.51 12.37
C CYS A 114 4.18 -25.17 13.71
N ASP A 115 3.49 -26.30 13.64
CA ASP A 115 3.19 -27.16 14.79
C ASP A 115 4.41 -28.02 15.16
N ASP A 116 5.52 -27.37 15.51
CA ASP A 116 6.80 -27.99 15.89
C ASP A 116 7.59 -27.06 16.83
N TYR A 117 8.57 -27.61 17.55
CA TYR A 117 9.55 -26.83 18.30
C TYR A 117 10.57 -26.20 17.35
N ILE A 118 10.44 -24.88 17.18
CA ILE A 118 11.32 -24.11 16.32
C ILE A 118 12.58 -23.66 17.08
N SER A 119 13.73 -23.84 16.44
CA SER A 119 15.02 -23.28 16.85
C SER A 119 15.44 -22.17 15.89
N TYR A 120 15.80 -21.00 16.42
CA TYR A 120 16.35 -19.89 15.64
C TYR A 120 17.88 -19.99 15.55
N GLU A 121 18.43 -20.07 14.34
CA GLU A 121 19.88 -20.03 14.10
C GLU A 121 20.29 -18.64 13.63
N GLN A 122 20.90 -17.84 14.51
CA GLN A 122 21.30 -16.46 14.23
C GLN A 122 22.34 -16.33 13.11
N VAL A 123 23.24 -17.32 12.97
CA VAL A 123 24.33 -17.26 11.97
C VAL A 123 23.80 -17.45 10.55
N GLY A 124 22.84 -18.37 10.38
CA GLY A 124 22.22 -18.66 9.08
C GLY A 124 20.96 -17.85 8.80
N ASN A 125 20.50 -17.05 9.77
CA ASN A 125 19.23 -16.34 9.76
C ASN A 125 18.07 -17.24 9.27
N ARG A 126 17.82 -18.33 10.00
CA ARG A 126 16.82 -19.34 9.65
C ARG A 126 16.17 -19.97 10.86
N PHE A 127 14.94 -20.42 10.66
CA PHE A 127 14.21 -21.24 11.62
C PHE A 127 14.25 -22.71 11.20
N ILE A 128 14.48 -23.59 12.16
CA ILE A 128 14.54 -25.05 11.94
C ILE A 128 13.58 -25.72 12.92
N GLY A 129 12.64 -26.51 12.39
CA GLY A 129 11.77 -27.38 13.17
C GLY A 129 12.54 -28.63 13.63
N LYS A 130 12.56 -28.89 14.94
CA LYS A 130 13.37 -29.97 15.52
C LYS A 130 12.85 -31.36 15.17
N GLU A 131 11.53 -31.54 15.07
CA GLU A 131 10.93 -32.84 14.80
C GLU A 131 10.72 -33.09 13.31
N THR A 132 10.29 -32.06 12.58
CA THR A 132 9.96 -32.15 11.16
C THR A 132 11.15 -31.88 10.23
N GLY A 133 12.20 -31.22 10.73
CA GLY A 133 13.32 -30.77 9.90
C GLY A 133 12.97 -29.68 8.89
N LYS A 134 11.78 -29.07 8.98
CA LYS A 134 11.37 -27.96 8.12
C LYS A 134 12.25 -26.75 8.39
N ILE A 135 12.67 -26.08 7.32
CA ILE A 135 13.51 -24.89 7.40
C ILE A 135 12.73 -23.73 6.79
N LEU A 136 12.74 -22.58 7.47
CA LEU A 136 12.25 -21.32 6.94
C LEU A 136 13.42 -20.34 6.87
N GLU A 137 13.69 -19.82 5.68
CA GLU A 137 14.76 -18.87 5.39
C GLU A 137 14.20 -17.62 4.70
N VAL A 138 15.01 -16.55 4.65
CA VAL A 138 14.66 -15.34 3.89
C VAL A 138 14.55 -15.66 2.40
N ASN A 139 13.59 -15.03 1.71
CA ASN A 139 13.17 -15.25 0.33
C ASN A 139 12.40 -16.57 0.08
N ASN A 140 11.94 -17.26 1.12
CA ASN A 140 10.96 -18.33 0.94
C ASN A 140 9.57 -17.74 0.64
N GLU A 141 8.87 -18.36 -0.31
CA GLU A 141 7.46 -18.10 -0.60
C GLU A 141 6.59 -18.94 0.35
N VAL A 142 5.62 -18.30 1.01
CA VAL A 142 4.72 -18.89 2.00
C VAL A 142 3.27 -18.53 1.77
#